data_AF-A0A0F0II33-F1
#
_entry.id   AF-A0A0F0II33-F1
#
_cell.length_a   1.000
_cell.length_b   1.000
_cell.length_c   1.000
_cell.angle_alpha   90.00
_cell.angle_beta   90.00
_cell.angle_gamma   90.00
#
_symmetry.space_group_name_H-M   'P 1'
#
loop_
_entity.id
_entity.type
_entity.pdbx_description
1 polymer ?
#
loop_
_entity_poly.entity_id
_entity_poly.type
_entity_poly.pdbx_seq_one_letter_code
_entity_poly.pdbx_strand_id
1 'polypeptide(L)'
;MPTGGDPFPNPISGTTDEASWKHRPPYKIQTDEEFGAPFQWATVFHKSDITFTKGADGLAFYSSTEKSREYMNPTKVSCSFCRTPIMDEGRNVCLLFPASIDYGEAHEEREKWIKAFEVECHIFYSRRAVEIPDGKPKWSELDDSSELLDDSGNPKKGQS
;
A
#
# COMPACT_ATOMS: atom_id res chain seq x y z
N MET A 1 40.43 23.74 0.90
CA MET A 1 39.82 24.94 0.27
C MET A 1 40.01 24.83 -1.23
N PRO A 2 38.94 24.50 -1.96
CA PRO A 2 38.57 25.26 -3.14
C PRO A 2 37.22 25.95 -2.90
N THR A 3 37.19 27.20 -3.32
CA THR A 3 36.07 28.13 -3.30
C THR A 3 35.00 27.74 -4.30
N GLY A 4 33.76 28.15 -4.01
CA GLY A 4 32.53 27.73 -4.67
C GLY A 4 32.49 27.97 -6.19
N GLY A 5 31.87 27.02 -6.87
CA GLY A 5 31.24 27.23 -8.16
C GLY A 5 29.74 27.02 -7.96
N ASP A 6 28.93 28.03 -8.29
CA ASP A 6 27.48 27.93 -8.32
C ASP A 6 27.03 26.87 -9.33
N PRO A 7 26.13 25.93 -8.99
CA PRO A 7 25.69 24.90 -9.92
C PRO A 7 24.49 25.34 -10.78
N PHE A 8 24.16 26.63 -10.84
CA PHE A 8 22.99 27.08 -11.57
C PHE A 8 23.38 27.84 -12.84
N PRO A 9 23.09 27.29 -14.04
CA PRO A 9 23.19 28.07 -15.25
C PRO A 9 22.11 29.15 -15.25
N ASN A 10 22.52 30.37 -15.63
CA ASN A 10 21.68 31.55 -15.78
C ASN A 10 20.45 31.31 -16.68
N PRO A 11 19.36 32.08 -16.49
CA PRO A 11 18.10 31.85 -17.17
C PRO A 11 18.20 32.23 -18.65
N ILE A 12 17.75 31.33 -19.52
CA ILE A 12 17.62 31.59 -20.96
C ILE A 12 16.41 32.49 -21.18
N SER A 13 16.64 33.62 -21.85
CA SER A 13 15.62 34.53 -22.34
C SER A 13 14.76 33.86 -23.42
N GLY A 14 13.44 33.84 -23.21
CA GLY A 14 12.47 33.36 -24.20
C GLY A 14 11.24 32.76 -23.55
N THR A 15 10.21 33.57 -23.36
CA THR A 15 8.82 33.13 -23.16
C THR A 15 8.46 32.13 -24.29
N THR A 16 7.83 30.99 -24.11
CA THR A 16 6.56 30.69 -23.45
C THR A 16 6.45 29.16 -23.34
N ASP A 17 6.25 28.62 -22.15
CA ASP A 17 5.35 27.48 -21.93
C ASP A 17 5.22 27.27 -20.42
N GLU A 18 3.99 27.04 -19.95
CA GLU A 18 3.68 26.67 -18.58
C GLU A 18 4.70 25.64 -18.07
N ALA A 19 5.56 26.09 -17.15
CA ALA A 19 6.41 25.31 -16.27
C ALA A 19 6.68 23.86 -16.73
N SER A 20 7.36 23.67 -17.87
CA SER A 20 7.66 22.35 -18.44
C SER A 20 8.42 21.43 -17.47
N TRP A 21 9.09 22.02 -16.46
CA TRP A 21 9.70 21.32 -15.34
C TRP A 21 8.71 20.58 -14.43
N LYS A 22 7.44 21.01 -14.32
CA LYS A 22 6.37 20.33 -13.58
C LYS A 22 5.97 18.99 -14.21
N HIS A 23 6.30 18.77 -15.48
CA HIS A 23 5.95 17.56 -16.23
C HIS A 23 7.10 16.54 -16.32
N ARG A 24 8.23 16.81 -15.63
CA ARG A 24 9.40 15.92 -15.61
C ARG A 24 9.55 15.26 -14.23
N PRO A 25 9.99 13.99 -14.15
CA PRO A 25 10.36 13.41 -12.86
C PRO A 25 11.39 14.29 -12.13
N PRO A 26 11.29 14.51 -10.80
CA PRO A 26 10.36 13.89 -9.85
C PRO A 26 9.01 14.62 -9.64
N TYR A 27 8.68 15.67 -10.42
CA TYR A 27 7.56 16.57 -10.14
C TYR A 27 6.28 16.29 -10.95
N LYS A 28 6.27 15.26 -11.81
CA LYS A 28 5.07 14.83 -12.53
C LYS A 28 4.02 14.36 -11.50
N ILE A 29 3.02 15.21 -11.27
CA ILE A 29 1.81 14.84 -10.53
C ILE A 29 1.10 13.77 -11.35
N GLN A 30 1.11 12.54 -10.86
CA GLN A 30 0.36 11.45 -11.47
C GLN A 30 -1.13 11.65 -11.22
N THR A 31 -1.98 11.20 -12.13
CA THR A 31 -3.44 11.33 -11.94
C THR A 31 -3.90 10.43 -10.79
N ASP A 32 -5.03 10.72 -10.15
CA ASP A 32 -5.59 9.85 -9.11
C ASP A 32 -5.86 8.43 -9.64
N GLU A 33 -6.00 8.27 -10.97
CA GLU A 33 -6.10 6.97 -11.64
C GLU A 33 -4.77 6.19 -11.67
N GLU A 34 -3.62 6.86 -11.63
CA GLU A 34 -2.29 6.23 -11.58
C GLU A 34 -1.94 5.74 -10.15
N PHE A 35 -2.66 6.18 -9.10
CA PHE A 35 -2.42 5.81 -7.68
C PHE A 35 -3.63 5.22 -6.94
N GLY A 36 -4.73 4.91 -7.62
CA GLY A 36 -5.92 4.31 -7.01
C GLY A 36 -5.97 2.80 -7.19
N ALA A 37 -5.38 2.02 -6.29
CA ALA A 37 -5.66 0.59 -6.26
C ALA A 37 -7.12 0.38 -5.81
N PRO A 38 -7.97 -0.33 -6.59
CA PRO A 38 -9.40 -0.50 -6.27
C PRO A 38 -9.63 -1.37 -5.01
N PHE A 39 -8.56 -2.00 -4.52
CA PHE A 39 -8.51 -2.79 -3.31
C PHE A 39 -7.08 -2.78 -2.75
N GLN A 40 -6.94 -3.15 -1.48
CA GLN A 40 -5.65 -3.31 -0.82
C GLN A 40 -5.34 -4.80 -0.65
N TRP A 41 -4.20 -5.25 -1.16
CA TRP A 41 -3.69 -6.59 -0.87
C TRP A 41 -2.84 -6.54 0.40
N ALA A 42 -3.30 -7.23 1.43
CA ALA A 42 -2.64 -7.29 2.72
C ALA A 42 -2.55 -8.74 3.20
N THR A 43 -1.52 -9.01 3.99
CA THR A 43 -1.32 -10.26 4.71
C THR A 43 -1.29 -9.96 6.20
N VAL A 44 -1.83 -10.88 7.01
CA VAL A 44 -1.96 -10.69 8.46
C VAL A 44 -0.86 -11.45 9.17
N PHE A 45 -0.12 -10.75 10.02
CA PHE A 45 0.87 -11.33 10.91
C PHE A 45 0.59 -10.94 12.35
N HIS A 46 0.89 -11.84 13.29
CA HIS A 46 0.95 -11.45 14.70
C HIS A 46 2.13 -10.51 14.92
N LYS A 47 1.94 -9.51 15.80
CA LYS A 47 3.00 -8.55 16.13
C LYS A 47 4.27 -9.21 16.69
N SER A 48 4.13 -10.37 17.32
CA SER A 48 5.25 -11.18 17.82
C SER A 48 6.15 -11.74 16.72
N ASP A 49 5.63 -11.84 15.50
CA ASP A 49 6.27 -12.55 14.40
C ASP A 49 7.02 -11.59 13.46
N ILE A 50 6.90 -10.28 13.68
CA ILE A 50 7.55 -9.22 12.89
C ILE A 50 8.43 -8.37 13.79
N THR A 51 9.59 -7.98 13.27
CA THR A 51 10.44 -6.96 13.88
C THR A 51 11.11 -6.09 12.82
N PHE A 52 11.31 -4.81 13.14
CA PHE A 52 12.12 -3.93 12.30
C PHE A 52 13.59 -4.00 12.73
N THR A 53 14.46 -4.30 11.77
CA THR A 53 15.91 -4.45 12.03
C THR A 53 16.58 -3.16 12.52
N LYS A 54 15.99 -1.99 12.24
CA LYS A 54 16.47 -0.67 12.67
C LYS A 54 15.50 0.02 13.65
N GLY A 55 14.63 -0.75 14.31
CA GLY A 55 13.57 -0.17 15.13
C GLY A 55 12.63 0.74 14.31
N ALA A 56 12.18 1.85 14.89
CA ALA A 56 11.28 2.79 14.24
C ALA A 56 11.98 3.80 13.31
N ASP A 57 13.31 3.73 13.18
CA ASP A 57 14.06 4.67 12.36
C ASP A 57 13.68 4.54 10.88
N GLY A 58 13.33 5.67 10.26
CA GLY A 58 12.87 5.69 8.88
C GLY A 58 11.40 5.34 8.68
N LEU A 59 10.64 5.13 9.77
CA LEU A 59 9.19 4.94 9.72
C LEU A 59 8.45 6.25 9.98
N ALA A 60 7.27 6.35 9.39
CA ALA A 60 6.30 7.40 9.68
C ALA A 60 4.93 6.77 9.96
N PHE A 61 4.24 7.38 10.90
CA PHE A 61 2.99 6.90 11.46
C PHE A 61 1.84 7.85 11.13
N TYR A 62 0.64 7.30 10.95
CA TYR A 62 -0.58 8.08 10.82
C TYR A 62 -1.78 7.34 11.41
N SER A 63 -2.40 7.94 12.42
CA SER A 63 -3.70 7.53 12.93
C SER A 63 -4.80 8.26 12.19
N SER A 64 -5.62 7.53 11.44
CA SER A 64 -6.78 8.11 10.74
C SER A 64 -7.88 8.55 11.70
N THR A 65 -8.01 7.88 12.85
CA THR A 65 -9.00 8.20 13.88
C THR A 65 -8.70 9.56 14.52
N GLU A 66 -7.45 9.75 14.98
CA GLU A 66 -7.03 10.99 15.65
C GLU A 66 -6.54 12.05 14.67
N LYS A 67 -6.40 11.70 13.38
CA LYS A 67 -5.78 12.54 12.34
C LYS A 67 -4.38 13.04 12.76
N SER A 68 -3.63 12.18 13.46
CA SER A 68 -2.34 12.50 14.06
C SER A 68 -1.20 11.70 13.42
N ARG A 69 0.01 12.25 13.49
CA ARG A 69 1.26 11.58 13.12
C ARG A 69 2.00 10.98 14.31
N GLU A 70 1.47 11.15 15.52
CA GLU A 70 1.99 10.51 16.72
C GLU A 70 1.75 9.00 16.65
N TYR A 71 2.67 8.24 17.22
CA TYR A 71 2.56 6.79 17.27
C TYR A 71 1.46 6.38 18.24
N MET A 72 0.45 5.66 17.74
CA MET A 72 -0.61 5.04 18.54
C MET A 72 -1.31 3.95 17.75
N ASN A 73 -1.72 2.84 18.37
CA ASN A 73 -2.50 1.83 17.64
C ASN A 73 -4.01 2.20 17.61
N PRO A 74 -4.72 1.98 16.49
CA PRO A 74 -4.18 1.53 15.19
C PRO A 74 -3.47 2.66 14.42
N THR A 75 -2.40 2.33 13.70
CA THR A 75 -1.65 3.30 12.88
C THR A 75 -1.26 2.74 11.52
N LYS A 76 -1.27 3.60 10.51
CA LYS A 76 -0.69 3.32 9.20
C LYS A 76 0.81 3.59 9.26
N VAL A 77 1.61 2.62 8.83
CA VAL A 77 3.07 2.69 8.81
C VAL A 77 3.55 2.84 7.37
N SER A 78 4.40 3.83 7.15
CA SER A 78 4.97 4.15 5.84
C SER A 78 6.45 4.50 5.96
N CYS A 79 7.19 4.44 4.85
CA CYS A 79 8.54 4.99 4.81
C CYS A 79 8.51 6.51 5.05
N SER A 80 9.33 7.02 5.97
CA SER A 80 9.36 8.45 6.31
C SER A 80 9.87 9.33 5.16
N PHE A 81 10.65 8.75 4.23
CA PHE A 81 11.25 9.44 3.10
C PHE A 81 10.33 9.47 1.88
N CYS A 82 10.00 8.29 1.33
CA CYS A 82 9.23 8.18 0.08
C CYS A 82 7.72 7.98 0.29
N ARG A 83 7.26 7.80 1.54
CA ARG A 83 5.85 7.59 1.90
C ARG A 83 5.21 6.31 1.34
N THR A 84 6.01 5.40 0.79
CA THR A 84 5.54 4.07 0.41
C THR A 84 4.86 3.40 1.62
N PRO A 85 3.59 2.98 1.49
CA PRO A 85 2.90 2.26 2.55
C PRO A 85 3.57 0.90 2.80
N ILE A 86 3.71 0.52 4.07
CA ILE A 86 4.36 -0.73 4.48
C ILE A 86 3.34 -1.66 5.12
N MET A 87 2.62 -1.18 6.13
CA MET A 87 1.62 -1.96 6.86
C MET A 87 0.66 -1.08 7.65
N ASP A 88 -0.46 -1.66 8.06
CA ASP A 88 -1.31 -1.11 9.11
C ASP A 88 -1.10 -1.90 10.40
N GLU A 89 -0.67 -1.21 11.46
CA GLU A 89 -0.41 -1.82 12.77
C GLU A 89 -1.65 -1.69 13.67
N GLY A 90 -2.21 -2.84 14.04
CA GLY A 90 -3.27 -2.96 15.02
C GLY A 90 -2.77 -3.18 16.45
N ARG A 91 -3.67 -3.60 17.33
CA ARG A 91 -3.32 -3.91 18.73
C ARG A 91 -2.46 -5.17 18.86
N ASN A 92 -2.82 -6.24 18.13
CA ASN A 92 -2.19 -7.56 18.24
C ASN A 92 -1.58 -8.07 16.93
N VAL A 93 -2.00 -7.49 15.80
CA VAL A 93 -1.62 -7.93 14.45
C VAL A 93 -1.20 -6.74 13.60
N CYS A 94 -0.42 -7.03 12.57
CA CYS A 94 -0.07 -6.12 11.49
C CYS A 94 -0.67 -6.63 10.18
N LEU A 95 -1.25 -5.72 9.40
CA LEU A 95 -1.66 -5.95 8.02
C LEU A 95 -0.53 -5.44 7.13
N LEU A 96 0.41 -6.31 6.77
CA LEU A 96 1.57 -5.99 5.94
C LEU A 96 1.18 -6.02 4.46
N PHE A 97 1.79 -5.19 3.62
CA PHE A 97 1.55 -5.19 2.18
C PHE A 97 2.60 -6.06 1.49
N PRO A 98 2.24 -7.24 0.93
CA PRO A 98 3.22 -8.16 0.37
C PRO A 98 4.14 -7.52 -0.66
N ALA A 99 3.60 -6.61 -1.48
CA ALA A 99 4.36 -5.88 -2.51
C ALA A 99 5.57 -5.09 -1.97
N SER A 100 5.64 -4.85 -0.65
CA SER A 100 6.79 -4.20 0.01
C SER A 100 7.86 -5.18 0.54
N ILE A 101 7.61 -6.49 0.45
CA ILE A 101 8.51 -7.54 0.94
C ILE A 101 9.49 -7.91 -0.18
N ASP A 102 10.78 -7.76 0.09
CA ASP A 102 11.84 -8.28 -0.76
C ASP A 102 11.87 -9.81 -0.69
N TYR A 103 11.87 -10.44 -1.86
CA TYR A 103 11.93 -11.90 -2.03
C TYR A 103 13.17 -12.34 -2.80
N GLY A 104 14.13 -11.45 -3.07
CA GLY A 104 15.33 -11.79 -3.85
C GLY A 104 15.10 -11.80 -5.36
N GLU A 105 16.17 -12.12 -6.08
CA GLU A 105 16.23 -12.01 -7.54
C GLU A 105 16.01 -13.35 -8.26
N ALA A 106 16.09 -14.47 -7.52
CA ALA A 106 15.98 -15.79 -8.14
C ALA A 106 14.52 -16.16 -8.43
N HIS A 107 14.30 -16.84 -9.55
CA HIS A 107 12.97 -17.29 -9.96
C HIS A 107 12.29 -18.16 -8.89
N GLU A 108 13.04 -19.03 -8.23
CA GLU A 108 12.53 -19.91 -7.18
C GLU A 108 12.05 -19.13 -5.94
N GLU A 109 12.72 -18.04 -5.58
CA GLU A 109 12.32 -17.22 -4.44
C GLU A 109 11.04 -16.44 -4.74
N ARG A 110 10.93 -15.92 -5.98
CA ARG A 110 9.70 -15.32 -6.49
C ARG A 110 8.53 -16.29 -6.45
N GLU A 111 8.72 -17.55 -6.86
CA GLU A 111 7.66 -18.56 -6.78
C GLU A 111 7.22 -18.83 -5.34
N LYS A 112 8.17 -18.93 -4.41
CA LYS A 112 7.85 -19.13 -2.98
C LYS A 112 7.06 -17.96 -2.42
N TRP A 113 7.45 -16.74 -2.75
CA TRP A 113 6.73 -15.53 -2.34
C TRP A 113 5.30 -15.49 -2.90
N ILE A 114 5.11 -15.83 -4.19
CA ILE A 114 3.77 -15.87 -4.80
C ILE A 114 2.87 -16.87 -4.08
N LYS A 115 3.40 -18.06 -3.78
CA LYS A 115 2.68 -19.11 -3.07
C LYS A 115 2.36 -18.72 -1.62
N ALA A 116 3.30 -18.06 -0.93
CA ALA A 116 3.14 -17.66 0.46
C ALA A 116 2.09 -16.55 0.66
N PHE A 117 1.88 -15.69 -0.33
CA PHE A 117 0.96 -14.55 -0.24
C PHE A 117 -0.25 -14.67 -1.17
N GLU A 118 -0.53 -15.85 -1.73
CA GLU A 118 -1.71 -16.08 -2.57
C GLU A 118 -2.98 -15.58 -1.85
N VAL A 119 -3.84 -14.87 -2.59
CA VAL A 119 -5.10 -14.36 -2.02
C VAL A 119 -5.98 -15.52 -1.57
N GLU A 120 -6.33 -15.51 -0.28
CA GLU A 120 -7.20 -16.51 0.32
C GLU A 120 -8.67 -16.09 0.30
N CYS A 121 -8.96 -14.79 0.45
CA CYS A 121 -10.31 -14.25 0.40
C CYS A 121 -10.32 -12.73 0.14
N HIS A 122 -11.53 -12.18 -0.02
CA HIS A 122 -11.80 -10.75 -0.07
C HIS A 122 -12.73 -10.35 1.08
N ILE A 123 -12.35 -9.33 1.84
CA ILE A 123 -13.17 -8.72 2.90
C ILE A 123 -13.68 -7.35 2.46
N PHE A 124 -14.75 -6.87 3.06
CA PHE A 124 -15.43 -5.61 2.70
C PHE A 124 -15.88 -5.56 1.22
N TYR A 125 -16.17 -6.72 0.62
CA TYR A 125 -16.45 -6.84 -0.81
C TYR A 125 -17.77 -6.17 -1.24
N SER A 126 -18.68 -5.88 -0.30
CA SER A 126 -19.86 -5.04 -0.55
C SER A 126 -19.51 -3.59 -0.94
N ARG A 127 -18.28 -3.14 -0.65
CA ARG A 127 -17.79 -1.78 -0.96
C ARG A 127 -16.79 -1.75 -2.11
N ARG A 128 -16.67 -2.86 -2.85
CA ARG A 128 -15.73 -2.97 -3.97
C ARG A 128 -16.01 -1.91 -5.04
N ALA A 129 -14.94 -1.43 -5.67
CA ALA A 129 -15.04 -0.58 -6.85
C ALA A 129 -15.12 -1.39 -8.15
N VAL A 130 -14.64 -2.63 -8.14
CA VAL A 130 -14.57 -3.54 -9.30
C VAL A 130 -14.92 -4.96 -8.88
N GLU A 131 -15.45 -5.76 -9.80
CA GLU A 131 -15.61 -7.20 -9.60
C GLU A 131 -14.28 -7.94 -9.74
N ILE A 132 -14.06 -8.94 -8.90
CA ILE A 132 -12.86 -9.80 -8.87
C ILE A 132 -13.30 -11.26 -9.03
N PRO A 133 -13.47 -11.77 -10.26
CA PRO A 133 -13.98 -13.12 -10.52
C PRO A 133 -12.87 -14.18 -10.42
N ASP A 134 -12.28 -14.33 -9.24
CA ASP A 134 -11.17 -15.25 -8.97
C ASP A 134 -11.60 -16.55 -8.27
N GLY A 135 -12.90 -16.73 -8.01
CA GLY A 135 -13.43 -17.88 -7.29
C GLY A 135 -13.06 -17.96 -5.81
N LYS A 136 -12.34 -16.98 -5.25
CA LYS A 136 -11.99 -16.92 -3.83
C LYS A 136 -13.19 -16.45 -3.00
N PRO A 137 -13.32 -16.89 -1.74
CA PRO A 137 -14.34 -16.41 -0.82
C PRO A 137 -14.41 -14.89 -0.77
N LYS A 138 -15.63 -14.34 -0.77
CA LYS A 138 -15.91 -12.91 -0.71
C LYS A 138 -16.84 -12.67 0.46
N TRP A 139 -16.41 -11.84 1.40
CA TRP A 139 -17.16 -11.48 2.59
C TRP A 139 -17.68 -10.05 2.43
N SER A 140 -18.95 -9.82 2.76
CA SER A 140 -19.54 -8.48 2.70
C SER A 140 -18.81 -7.46 3.57
N GLU A 141 -18.34 -7.89 4.74
CA GLU A 141 -17.55 -7.11 5.70
C GLU A 141 -16.32 -7.94 6.14
N LEU A 142 -16.12 -8.18 7.44
CA LEU A 142 -15.02 -9.01 7.94
C LEU A 142 -15.25 -10.49 7.63
N ASP A 143 -14.16 -11.21 7.40
CA ASP A 143 -14.15 -12.66 7.26
C ASP A 143 -14.73 -13.37 8.50
N ASP A 144 -15.34 -14.54 8.27
CA ASP A 144 -15.98 -15.41 9.29
C ASP A 144 -17.05 -14.76 10.17
N SER A 145 -17.41 -13.50 9.91
CA SER A 145 -18.34 -12.72 10.72
C SER A 145 -19.38 -11.96 9.87
N SER A 146 -19.34 -12.11 8.56
CA SER A 146 -20.28 -11.48 7.63
C SER A 146 -20.86 -12.47 6.62
N GLU A 147 -21.73 -11.99 5.73
CA GLU A 147 -22.34 -12.80 4.68
C GLU A 147 -21.32 -13.11 3.56
N LEU A 148 -21.40 -14.33 3.00
CA LEU A 148 -20.63 -14.72 1.83
C LEU A 148 -21.31 -14.24 0.54
N LEU A 149 -20.52 -13.65 -0.34
CA LEU A 149 -20.94 -13.12 -1.63
C LEU A 149 -20.39 -13.96 -2.79
N ASP A 150 -21.10 -13.93 -3.92
CA ASP A 150 -20.60 -14.44 -5.19
C ASP A 150 -19.63 -13.46 -5.87
N ASP A 151 -19.07 -13.86 -7.01
CA ASP A 151 -18.11 -13.04 -7.77
C ASP A 151 -18.72 -11.76 -8.36
N SER A 152 -20.05 -11.63 -8.35
CA SER A 152 -20.80 -10.42 -8.70
C SER A 152 -21.26 -9.64 -7.45
N GLY A 153 -20.79 -10.04 -6.27
CA GLY A 153 -21.09 -9.43 -4.98
C GLY A 153 -22.53 -9.58 -4.50
N ASN A 154 -23.28 -10.56 -5.00
CA ASN A 154 -24.60 -10.89 -4.48
C ASN A 154 -24.49 -11.91 -3.34
N PRO A 155 -25.39 -11.88 -2.34
CA PRO A 155 -25.52 -12.94 -1.36
C PRO A 155 -25.54 -14.34 -1.98
N LYS A 156 -24.64 -15.22 -1.52
CA LYS A 156 -24.73 -16.65 -1.87
C LYS A 156 -26.00 -17.19 -1.20
N LYS A 157 -26.99 -17.55 -2.02
CA LYS A 157 -28.19 -18.25 -1.53
C LYS A 157 -27.70 -19.51 -0.81
N GLY A 158 -28.00 -19.60 0.48
CA GLY A 158 -27.58 -20.74 1.31
C GLY A 158 -27.95 -22.05 0.61
N GLN A 159 -26.99 -22.97 0.54
CA GLN A 159 -27.32 -24.36 0.28
C GLN A 159 -28.19 -24.80 1.47
N SER A 160 -29.49 -24.92 1.21
CA SER A 160 -30.45 -25.58 2.08
C SER A 160 -30.14 -27.06 2.21
#